data_AF-A0A2W5T6C7-F1
#
_entry.id   AF-A0A2W5T6C7-F1
#
_cell.length_a   1.000
_cell.length_b   1.000
_cell.length_c   1.000
_cell.angle_alpha   90.00
_cell.angle_beta   90.00
_cell.angle_gamma   90.00
#
_symmetry.space_group_name_H-M   'P 1'
#
loop_
_entity.id
_entity.type
_entity.pdbx_description
1 polymer ?
#
loop_
_entity_poly.entity_id
_entity_poly.type
_entity_poly.pdbx_seq_one_letter_code
_entity_poly.pdbx_strand_id
1 'polypeptide(L)'
;MPAPVSGRTTNVTQPSTSNNADTHRVVSGDTMSRIAQRNGVTVQQMVDANKARYPGLATNAGNIQVGWTLTIPGRSPTPATNTNTTTPAPAGWAPKSNNDVVLVGMNESSAHEAAHLKGRGVNVTHVKDTRVNDTITTRDAQGRSVSHDLSTREGSKSFALTLGLPAEQTTKIADAIHGAGADARDEMAQIAQIWATAEKGGQIPARMVLSGHNVGSGTWGDHNGMLKFDDLGKLAEAMPRAARSVEDLHLSACYSGGEPLMDKYRGMFPNAKTIWAYTGSAPGSYSGATAHLSRWDTATRGTKEALTKELAAGTRKGENVAVWSKEHGYLDGSAPAPLAEVRDAVTRGQATFDSFNSGATKVVDSQTGPLREHYNDVQRLLQHPELPANERAALEARRDSTIRLLYFTKTVAGNFQNAYAGQVKAGFESLGMTAPDFKSLSRADALAKIAEFETKLSSANPKPAAAQTLLPLLTEGLRDLKASRIPETWV
;
A
#
# COMPACT_ATOMS: atom_id res chain seq x y z
N MET A 1 31.54 21.13 80.89
CA MET A 1 31.68 21.42 79.45
C MET A 1 32.73 20.49 78.88
N PRO A 2 32.35 19.51 78.05
CA PRO A 2 33.14 19.29 76.85
C PRO A 2 32.23 19.25 75.60
N ALA A 3 32.65 20.00 74.58
CA ALA A 3 32.01 20.10 73.28
C ALA A 3 32.20 18.82 72.45
N PRO A 4 31.30 18.51 71.50
CA PRO A 4 31.09 17.15 71.04
C PRO A 4 31.83 16.79 69.74
N VAL A 5 32.29 15.55 69.78
CA VAL A 5 32.50 14.54 68.73
C VAL A 5 31.90 14.86 67.36
N SER A 6 32.73 14.85 66.32
CA SER A 6 32.29 14.69 64.92
C SER A 6 32.80 13.34 64.41
N GLY A 7 31.91 12.34 64.47
CA GLY A 7 32.10 11.02 63.88
C GLY A 7 31.90 11.09 62.37
N ARG A 8 32.85 10.53 61.63
CA ARG A 8 32.84 10.37 60.18
C ARG A 8 31.76 9.35 59.79
N THR A 9 30.59 9.82 59.37
CA THR A 9 29.59 9.01 58.68
C THR A 9 29.73 9.20 57.17
N THR A 10 29.84 8.08 56.47
CA THR A 10 29.87 7.96 55.02
C THR A 10 28.49 8.32 54.46
N ASN A 11 28.33 9.53 53.93
CA ASN A 11 27.14 9.90 53.15
C ASN A 11 27.25 9.29 51.75
N VAL A 12 26.46 8.24 51.53
CA VAL A 12 26.08 7.75 50.21
C VAL A 12 25.27 8.86 49.53
N THR A 13 25.85 9.52 48.53
CA THR A 13 25.12 10.46 47.69
C THR A 13 24.22 9.66 46.74
N GLN A 14 22.94 9.54 47.10
CA GLN A 14 21.89 9.14 46.18
C GLN A 14 21.91 10.10 44.97
N PRO A 15 22.01 9.62 43.72
CA PRO A 15 21.73 10.47 42.57
C PRO A 15 20.21 10.69 42.51
N SER A 16 19.79 11.93 42.74
CA SER A 16 18.46 12.42 42.42
C SER A 16 18.27 12.41 40.90
N THR A 17 17.61 11.37 40.37
CA THR A 17 17.16 11.36 38.97
C THR A 17 15.96 12.29 38.84
N SER A 18 16.18 13.51 38.37
CA SER A 18 15.11 14.34 37.83
C SER A 18 14.59 13.70 36.55
N ASN A 19 13.51 12.92 36.64
CA ASN A 19 12.73 12.47 35.50
C ASN A 19 12.04 13.69 34.89
N ASN A 20 12.68 14.37 33.93
CA ASN A 20 11.94 15.19 32.98
C ASN A 20 11.12 14.23 32.10
N ALA A 21 9.90 13.95 32.52
CA ALA A 21 8.93 13.31 31.66
C ALA A 21 8.62 14.30 30.52
N ASP A 22 8.97 13.93 29.28
CA ASP A 22 8.56 14.70 28.10
C ASP A 22 7.03 14.83 28.13
N THR A 23 6.53 16.05 27.90
CA THR A 23 5.08 16.31 27.85
C THR A 23 4.67 16.89 26.52
N HIS A 24 3.48 16.54 26.04
CA HIS A 24 2.88 17.06 24.82
C HIS A 24 1.62 17.85 25.15
N ARG A 25 1.56 19.12 24.73
CA ARG A 25 0.35 19.93 24.86
C ARG A 25 -0.54 19.71 23.64
N VAL A 26 -1.73 19.17 23.89
CA VAL A 26 -2.69 18.81 22.85
C VAL A 26 -3.19 20.08 22.15
N VAL A 27 -3.10 20.11 20.82
CA VAL A 27 -3.64 21.17 19.98
C VAL A 27 -4.77 20.66 19.11
N SER A 28 -5.49 21.56 18.44
CA SER A 28 -6.56 21.17 17.51
C SER A 28 -5.99 20.25 16.41
N GLY A 29 -6.65 19.11 16.17
CA GLY A 29 -6.23 18.11 15.19
C GLY A 29 -5.32 16.99 15.73
N ASP A 30 -4.90 17.07 17.00
CA ASP A 30 -4.22 15.95 17.65
C ASP A 30 -5.19 14.81 17.97
N THR A 31 -4.69 13.59 17.85
CA THR A 31 -5.32 12.37 18.38
C THR A 31 -4.32 11.64 19.27
N MET A 32 -4.80 10.80 20.19
CA MET A 32 -3.92 10.00 21.05
C MET A 32 -2.99 9.09 20.22
N SER A 33 -3.50 8.54 19.11
CA SER A 33 -2.72 7.74 18.16
C SER A 33 -1.61 8.53 17.48
N ARG A 34 -1.89 9.76 17.00
CA ARG A 34 -0.89 10.63 16.37
C ARG A 34 0.21 11.03 17.35
N ILE A 35 -0.16 11.36 18.58
CA ILE A 35 0.83 11.72 19.61
C ILE A 35 1.68 10.50 19.98
N ALA A 36 1.07 9.33 20.16
CA ALA A 36 1.79 8.10 20.47
C ALA A 36 2.80 7.74 19.36
N GLN A 37 2.34 7.72 18.12
CA GLN A 37 3.13 7.38 16.94
C GLN A 37 4.31 8.35 16.75
N ARG A 38 4.09 9.67 16.83
CA ARG A 38 5.15 10.69 16.72
C ARG A 38 6.26 10.51 17.76
N ASN A 39 5.91 9.94 18.91
CA ASN A 39 6.83 9.75 20.02
C ASN A 39 7.34 8.31 20.14
N GLY A 40 7.04 7.43 19.18
CA GLY A 40 7.51 6.05 19.17
C GLY A 40 6.98 5.18 20.31
N VAL A 41 5.80 5.53 20.85
CA VAL A 41 5.11 4.79 21.91
C VAL A 41 3.76 4.28 21.41
N THR A 42 3.15 3.33 22.12
CA THR A 42 1.80 2.84 21.79
C THR A 42 0.72 3.72 22.40
N VAL A 43 -0.48 3.69 21.81
CA VAL A 43 -1.67 4.32 22.40
C VAL A 43 -1.91 3.79 23.81
N GLN A 44 -1.70 2.50 24.04
CA GLN A 44 -1.88 1.89 25.35
C GLN A 44 -0.86 2.42 26.38
N GLN A 45 0.40 2.56 26.00
CA GLN A 45 1.43 3.18 26.86
C GLN A 45 1.06 4.63 27.20
N MET A 46 0.58 5.39 26.21
CA MET A 46 0.08 6.75 26.43
C MET A 46 -1.13 6.78 27.38
N VAL A 47 -2.09 5.87 27.22
CA VAL A 47 -3.24 5.73 28.13
C VAL A 47 -2.75 5.39 29.54
N ASP A 48 -1.84 4.43 29.68
CA ASP A 48 -1.32 4.01 30.99
C ASP A 48 -0.56 5.13 31.70
N ALA A 49 0.18 5.95 30.95
CA ALA A 49 0.90 7.11 31.48
C ALA A 49 -0.02 8.27 31.89
N ASN A 50 -1.21 8.37 31.32
CA ASN A 50 -2.07 9.55 31.44
C ASN A 50 -3.43 9.29 32.11
N LYS A 51 -3.89 8.04 32.21
CA LYS A 51 -5.21 7.69 32.76
C LYS A 51 -5.40 8.08 34.23
N ALA A 52 -4.32 8.17 35.00
CA ALA A 52 -4.39 8.66 36.38
C ALA A 52 -4.79 10.15 36.45
N ARG A 53 -4.35 10.95 35.48
CA ARG A 53 -4.69 12.38 35.35
C ARG A 53 -5.97 12.62 34.57
N TYR A 54 -6.26 11.75 33.61
CA TYR A 54 -7.43 11.83 32.73
C TYR A 54 -8.14 10.46 32.68
N PRO A 55 -8.97 10.12 33.68
CA PRO A 55 -9.58 8.78 33.80
C PRO A 55 -10.40 8.34 32.59
N GLY A 56 -11.02 9.29 31.88
CA GLY A 56 -11.78 9.03 30.65
C GLY A 56 -10.97 8.40 29.52
N LEU A 57 -9.64 8.45 29.57
CA LEU A 57 -8.75 7.78 28.61
C LEU A 57 -8.75 6.25 28.77
N ALA A 58 -9.03 5.73 29.98
CA ALA A 58 -9.08 4.29 30.23
C ALA A 58 -10.28 3.62 29.54
N THR A 59 -11.36 4.37 29.33
CA THR A 59 -12.57 3.90 28.66
C THR A 59 -12.54 4.21 27.16
N ASN A 60 -11.99 5.36 26.78
CA ASN A 60 -11.80 5.74 25.38
C ASN A 60 -10.57 6.64 25.23
N ALA A 61 -9.53 6.13 24.59
CA ALA A 61 -8.29 6.85 24.32
C ALA A 61 -8.49 8.10 23.44
N GLY A 62 -9.59 8.16 22.68
CA GLY A 62 -9.99 9.31 21.85
C GLY A 62 -10.57 10.49 22.64
N ASN A 63 -10.82 10.36 23.94
CA ASN A 63 -11.35 11.45 24.79
C ASN A 63 -10.34 12.59 25.07
N ILE A 64 -9.20 12.58 24.38
CA ILE A 64 -8.19 13.63 24.45
C ILE A 64 -8.79 15.01 24.11
N GLN A 65 -8.48 16.04 24.90
CA GLN A 65 -9.01 17.39 24.69
C GLN A 65 -7.90 18.38 24.41
N VAL A 66 -8.19 19.36 23.54
CA VAL A 66 -7.29 20.49 23.27
C VAL A 66 -6.93 21.21 24.57
N GLY A 67 -5.65 21.52 24.73
CA GLY A 67 -5.09 22.16 25.91
C GLY A 67 -4.66 21.19 27.01
N TRP A 68 -4.98 19.90 26.93
CA TRP A 68 -4.43 18.89 27.83
C TRP A 68 -2.91 18.80 27.69
N THR A 69 -2.24 18.41 28.77
CA THR A 69 -0.80 18.15 28.76
C THR A 69 -0.61 16.68 29.10
N LEU A 70 -0.24 15.90 28.09
CA LEU A 70 -0.02 14.47 28.21
C LEU A 70 1.44 14.18 28.53
N THR A 71 1.67 13.27 29.47
CA THR A 71 2.96 12.65 29.74
C THR A 71 3.29 11.65 28.64
N ILE A 72 4.47 11.75 28.05
CA ILE A 72 4.99 10.78 27.09
C ILE A 72 5.86 9.76 27.84
N PRO A 73 5.44 8.49 27.95
CA PRO A 73 6.21 7.49 28.69
C PRO A 73 7.50 7.10 27.94
N GLY A 74 8.61 6.96 28.67
CA GLY A 74 9.76 6.17 28.20
C GLY A 74 10.94 6.91 27.55
N ARG A 75 11.07 8.23 27.65
CA ARG A 75 12.33 8.90 27.28
C ARG A 75 13.28 9.02 28.47
N SER A 76 14.01 7.95 28.75
CA SER A 76 15.39 8.08 29.24
C SER A 76 16.30 8.24 28.01
N PRO A 77 17.35 9.07 28.03
CA PRO A 77 18.31 9.14 26.93
C PRO A 77 19.12 7.84 26.91
N THR A 78 18.68 6.87 26.13
CA THR A 78 19.46 5.65 25.90
C THR A 78 20.35 5.86 24.67
N PRO A 79 21.66 5.55 24.75
CA PRO A 79 22.54 5.57 23.58
C PRO A 79 21.98 4.67 22.48
N ALA A 80 22.22 5.10 21.23
CA ALA A 80 21.80 4.42 20.01
C ALA A 80 21.90 2.89 20.13
N THR A 81 20.74 2.22 20.13
CA THR A 81 20.70 0.77 20.04
C THR A 81 21.15 0.39 18.63
N ASN A 82 22.23 -0.40 18.59
CA ASN A 82 22.88 -0.90 17.39
C ASN A 82 21.88 -1.42 16.35
N THR A 83 21.72 -0.67 15.27
CA THR A 83 21.34 -1.22 13.97
C THR A 83 22.61 -1.83 13.37
N ASN A 84 22.53 -3.10 12.99
CA ASN A 84 23.61 -3.79 12.30
C ASN A 84 23.97 -3.04 11.01
N THR A 85 25.22 -2.57 10.98
CA THR A 85 26.08 -2.26 9.83
C THR A 85 25.41 -1.61 8.62
N THR A 86 25.03 -0.34 8.76
CA THR A 86 25.05 0.57 7.60
C THR A 86 26.50 0.98 7.37
N THR A 87 27.08 0.66 6.21
CA THR A 87 28.34 1.27 5.79
C THR A 87 28.15 2.78 5.75
N PRO A 88 28.99 3.60 6.41
CA PRO A 88 28.81 5.04 6.45
C PRO A 88 28.80 5.61 5.03
N ALA A 89 27.90 6.54 4.77
CA ALA A 89 27.98 7.36 3.58
C ALA A 89 29.32 8.09 3.51
N PRO A 90 29.82 8.45 2.31
CA PRO A 90 30.81 9.51 2.22
C PRO A 90 30.28 10.70 3.02
N ALA A 91 31.09 11.21 3.95
CA ALA A 91 30.72 12.38 4.73
C ALA A 91 30.35 13.52 3.76
N GLY A 92 29.11 14.00 3.82
CA GLY A 92 28.66 15.19 3.06
C GLY A 92 27.63 15.00 1.94
N TRP A 93 27.11 13.80 1.68
CA TRP A 93 25.99 13.64 0.73
C TRP A 93 24.62 13.85 1.39
N ALA A 94 23.76 14.63 0.74
CA ALA A 94 22.34 14.80 1.08
C ALA A 94 21.49 14.93 -0.20
N PRO A 95 20.21 14.51 -0.17
CA PRO A 95 19.29 14.75 -1.28
C PRO A 95 19.05 16.25 -1.46
N LYS A 96 18.93 16.69 -2.70
CA LYS A 96 18.57 18.06 -3.09
C LYS A 96 17.22 18.04 -3.76
N SER A 97 16.32 18.89 -3.28
CA SER A 97 15.00 19.11 -3.89
C SER A 97 15.16 19.53 -5.35
N ASN A 98 14.34 18.95 -6.22
CA ASN A 98 14.26 19.29 -7.63
C ASN A 98 12.83 19.06 -8.16
N ASN A 99 12.55 19.51 -9.37
CA ASN A 99 11.23 19.39 -9.98
C ASN A 99 11.15 18.21 -10.95
N ASP A 100 12.06 17.25 -10.89
CA ASP A 100 12.00 16.11 -11.79
C ASP A 100 11.01 15.09 -11.22
N VAL A 101 10.42 14.27 -12.10
CA VAL A 101 9.44 13.25 -11.72
C VAL A 101 9.89 11.87 -12.20
N VAL A 102 9.87 10.88 -11.31
CA VAL A 102 9.71 9.48 -11.73
C VAL A 102 8.21 9.18 -11.78
N LEU A 103 7.71 8.84 -12.96
CA LEU A 103 6.34 8.33 -13.11
C LEU A 103 6.43 6.82 -13.30
N VAL A 104 5.89 6.05 -12.35
CA VAL A 104 5.74 4.61 -12.44
C VAL A 104 4.32 4.32 -12.91
N GLY A 105 4.21 3.91 -14.17
CA GLY A 105 2.95 3.69 -14.84
C GLY A 105 2.72 2.22 -15.13
N MET A 106 1.76 1.61 -14.43
CA MET A 106 1.42 0.20 -14.59
C MET A 106 0.50 -0.03 -15.80
N ASN A 107 -0.22 1.00 -16.25
CA ASN A 107 -1.05 0.95 -17.46
C ASN A 107 -0.40 1.71 -18.62
N GLU A 108 -0.63 1.27 -19.86
CA GLU A 108 -0.16 1.98 -21.06
C GLU A 108 -0.64 3.44 -21.12
N SER A 109 -1.85 3.70 -20.61
CA SER A 109 -2.45 5.03 -20.53
C SER A 109 -1.64 6.04 -19.70
N SER A 110 -0.77 5.57 -18.80
CA SER A 110 0.18 6.41 -18.04
C SER A 110 1.15 7.19 -18.94
N ALA A 111 1.38 6.74 -20.18
CA ALA A 111 2.14 7.49 -21.17
C ALA A 111 1.51 8.87 -21.47
N HIS A 112 0.18 8.97 -21.40
CA HIS A 112 -0.54 10.24 -21.54
C HIS A 112 -0.23 11.19 -20.38
N GLU A 113 -0.18 10.67 -19.15
CA GLU A 113 0.17 11.44 -17.95
C GLU A 113 1.63 11.92 -17.98
N ALA A 114 2.54 11.03 -18.38
CA ALA A 114 3.96 11.36 -18.55
C ALA A 114 4.17 12.43 -19.63
N ALA A 115 3.50 12.29 -20.79
CA ALA A 115 3.55 13.28 -21.88
C ALA A 115 2.98 14.63 -21.43
N HIS A 116 1.89 14.62 -20.67
CA HIS A 116 1.27 15.83 -20.12
C HIS A 116 2.22 16.59 -19.18
N LEU A 117 2.88 15.89 -18.24
CA LEU A 117 3.88 16.51 -17.36
C LEU A 117 5.09 17.04 -18.14
N LYS A 118 5.59 16.29 -19.14
CA LYS A 118 6.66 16.76 -20.03
C LYS A 118 6.26 18.04 -20.78
N GLY A 119 5.02 18.12 -21.26
CA GLY A 119 4.47 19.33 -21.90
C GLY A 119 4.43 20.56 -20.98
N ARG A 120 4.47 20.35 -19.65
CA ARG A 120 4.59 21.40 -18.62
C ARG A 120 6.05 21.71 -18.25
N GLY A 121 7.02 21.23 -19.02
CA GLY A 121 8.45 21.42 -18.76
C GLY A 121 8.97 20.63 -17.56
N VAL A 122 8.28 19.56 -17.16
CA VAL A 122 8.79 18.63 -16.13
C VAL A 122 9.73 17.63 -16.80
N ASN A 123 10.91 17.43 -16.23
CA ASN A 123 11.76 16.30 -16.64
C ASN A 123 11.17 15.02 -16.05
N VAL A 124 10.64 14.13 -16.90
CA VAL A 124 9.94 12.91 -16.48
C VAL A 124 10.69 11.67 -16.93
N THR A 125 11.13 10.86 -15.97
CA THR A 125 11.55 9.48 -16.18
C THR A 125 10.32 8.58 -16.03
N HIS A 126 9.91 7.94 -17.13
CA HIS A 126 8.72 7.08 -17.15
C HIS A 126 9.15 5.61 -17.03
N VAL A 127 8.85 5.01 -15.88
CA VAL A 127 8.93 3.57 -15.64
C VAL A 127 7.63 2.93 -16.11
N LYS A 128 7.73 1.88 -16.90
CA LYS A 128 6.61 1.18 -17.52
C LYS A 128 6.97 -0.27 -17.79
N ASP A 129 5.95 -1.05 -18.09
CA ASP A 129 6.10 -2.45 -18.51
C ASP A 129 7.10 -2.59 -19.64
N THR A 130 7.96 -3.60 -19.51
CA THR A 130 8.90 -3.98 -20.56
C THR A 130 8.22 -4.86 -21.59
N ARG A 131 8.84 -5.02 -22.77
CA ARG A 131 8.26 -5.87 -23.83
C ARG A 131 8.23 -7.35 -23.44
N VAL A 132 9.12 -7.76 -22.55
CA VAL A 132 9.24 -9.14 -22.10
C VAL A 132 9.14 -9.08 -20.59
N ASN A 133 8.00 -9.54 -20.07
CA ASN A 133 7.64 -9.52 -18.66
C ASN A 133 8.78 -10.06 -17.79
N ASP A 134 8.96 -9.46 -16.61
CA ASP A 134 9.99 -9.84 -15.65
C ASP A 134 11.41 -9.86 -16.23
N THR A 135 11.70 -9.06 -17.27
CA THR A 135 13.03 -8.99 -17.88
C THR A 135 13.54 -7.55 -17.94
N ILE A 136 14.83 -7.35 -17.64
CA ILE A 136 15.47 -6.04 -17.81
C ILE A 136 16.75 -6.15 -18.64
N THR A 137 16.95 -5.18 -19.54
CA THR A 137 18.18 -5.10 -20.35
C THR A 137 19.10 -3.99 -19.83
N THR A 138 20.36 -4.35 -19.62
CA THR A 138 21.43 -3.45 -19.17
C THR A 138 22.57 -3.42 -20.19
N ARG A 139 23.59 -2.59 -19.95
CA ARG A 139 24.82 -2.55 -20.74
C ARG A 139 25.97 -3.13 -19.93
N ASP A 140 26.73 -4.05 -20.50
CA ASP A 140 27.97 -4.54 -19.89
C ASP A 140 29.11 -3.52 -20.00
N ALA A 141 30.27 -3.86 -19.45
CA ALA A 141 31.46 -3.01 -19.50
C ALA A 141 31.96 -2.71 -20.93
N GLN A 142 31.55 -3.52 -21.92
CA GLN A 142 31.87 -3.36 -23.33
C GLN A 142 30.74 -2.66 -24.12
N GLY A 143 29.68 -2.21 -23.44
CA GLY A 143 28.52 -1.54 -24.05
C GLY A 143 27.54 -2.48 -24.75
N ARG A 144 27.69 -3.81 -24.61
CA ARG A 144 26.78 -4.80 -25.19
C ARG A 144 25.53 -4.91 -24.31
N SER A 145 24.38 -5.16 -24.96
CA SER A 145 23.13 -5.39 -24.25
C SER A 145 23.17 -6.76 -23.55
N VAL A 146 22.83 -6.78 -22.26
CA VAL A 146 22.67 -8.00 -21.47
C VAL A 146 21.28 -8.01 -20.87
N SER A 147 20.53 -9.08 -21.15
CA SER A 147 19.18 -9.30 -20.64
C SER A 147 19.23 -10.15 -19.37
N HIS A 148 18.43 -9.80 -18.38
CA HIS A 148 18.35 -10.49 -17.09
C HIS A 148 16.92 -10.94 -16.82
N ASP A 149 16.73 -12.24 -16.56
CA ASP A 149 15.44 -12.83 -16.19
C ASP A 149 15.19 -12.70 -14.68
N LEU A 150 14.36 -11.73 -14.31
CA LEU A 150 14.06 -11.37 -12.93
C LEU A 150 13.12 -12.38 -12.25
N SER A 151 12.49 -13.28 -13.01
CA SER A 151 11.69 -14.38 -12.43
C SER A 151 12.58 -15.38 -11.67
N THR A 152 13.88 -15.42 -11.98
CA THR A 152 14.87 -16.27 -11.30
C THR A 152 15.68 -15.48 -10.26
N ARG A 153 16.17 -16.18 -9.23
CA ARG A 153 17.10 -15.60 -8.25
C ARG A 153 18.40 -15.15 -8.89
N GLU A 154 18.94 -15.97 -9.79
CA GLU A 154 20.19 -15.68 -10.49
C GLU A 154 20.07 -14.47 -11.41
N GLY A 155 18.98 -14.34 -12.18
CA GLY A 155 18.80 -13.18 -13.05
C GLY A 155 18.52 -11.89 -12.27
N SER A 156 17.74 -11.94 -11.18
CA SER A 156 17.57 -10.79 -10.28
C SER A 156 18.90 -10.34 -9.66
N LYS A 157 19.73 -11.28 -9.21
CA LYS A 157 21.07 -10.99 -8.68
C LYS A 157 22.02 -10.47 -9.76
N SER A 158 21.99 -11.06 -10.95
CA SER A 158 22.77 -10.64 -12.11
C SER A 158 22.46 -9.19 -12.49
N PHE A 159 21.18 -8.82 -12.51
CA PHE A 159 20.77 -7.43 -12.69
C PHE A 159 21.28 -6.53 -11.54
N ALA A 160 21.02 -6.89 -10.28
CA ALA A 160 21.37 -6.06 -9.13
C ALA A 160 22.88 -5.76 -9.07
N LEU A 161 23.74 -6.72 -9.46
CA LEU A 161 25.18 -6.53 -9.56
C LEU A 161 25.57 -5.41 -10.53
N THR A 162 24.80 -5.18 -11.60
CA THR A 162 25.06 -4.11 -12.57
C THR A 162 24.90 -2.71 -11.97
N LEU A 163 24.22 -2.56 -10.84
CA LEU A 163 24.00 -1.27 -10.19
C LEU A 163 25.28 -0.70 -9.58
N GLY A 164 26.27 -1.56 -9.30
CA GLY A 164 27.57 -1.19 -8.73
C GLY A 164 27.49 -0.77 -7.27
N LEU A 165 26.65 -1.43 -6.48
CA LEU A 165 26.39 -1.15 -5.07
C LEU A 165 27.09 -2.17 -4.16
N PRO A 166 27.27 -1.87 -2.86
CA PRO A 166 27.83 -2.83 -1.91
C PRO A 166 27.11 -4.18 -1.92
N ALA A 167 27.85 -5.27 -1.62
CA ALA A 167 27.35 -6.64 -1.77
C ALA A 167 26.07 -6.93 -0.94
N GLU A 168 26.01 -6.45 0.30
CA GLU A 168 24.82 -6.60 1.15
C GLU A 168 23.61 -5.88 0.55
N GLN A 169 23.81 -4.64 0.09
CA GLN A 169 22.77 -3.83 -0.53
C GLN A 169 22.26 -4.48 -1.82
N THR A 170 23.19 -4.95 -2.66
CA THR A 170 22.90 -5.69 -3.90
C THR A 170 22.04 -6.92 -3.63
N THR A 171 22.33 -7.67 -2.56
CA THR A 171 21.56 -8.85 -2.18
C THR A 171 20.12 -8.48 -1.80
N LYS A 172 19.95 -7.44 -0.96
CA LYS A 172 18.61 -6.95 -0.57
C LYS A 172 17.80 -6.46 -1.78
N ILE A 173 18.43 -5.76 -2.72
CA ILE A 173 17.78 -5.32 -3.96
C ILE A 173 17.34 -6.52 -4.81
N ALA A 174 18.22 -7.51 -4.99
CA ALA A 174 17.90 -8.72 -5.74
C ALA A 174 16.74 -9.49 -5.10
N ASP A 175 16.72 -9.62 -3.76
CA ASP A 175 15.64 -10.27 -3.03
C ASP A 175 14.32 -9.49 -3.11
N ALA A 176 14.35 -8.15 -3.05
CA ALA A 176 13.16 -7.32 -3.21
C ALA A 176 12.55 -7.46 -4.62
N ILE A 177 13.39 -7.43 -5.66
CA ILE A 177 12.95 -7.62 -7.06
C ILE A 177 12.45 -9.05 -7.26
N HIS A 178 13.19 -10.06 -6.82
CA HIS A 178 12.79 -11.45 -6.96
C HIS A 178 11.56 -11.80 -6.10
N GLY A 179 11.31 -11.07 -5.03
CA GLY A 179 10.14 -11.24 -4.17
C GLY A 179 8.88 -10.55 -4.70
N ALA A 180 9.03 -9.60 -5.64
CA ALA A 180 7.91 -8.86 -6.20
C ALA A 180 6.95 -9.77 -7.00
N GLY A 181 5.71 -9.29 -7.16
CA GLY A 181 4.70 -9.96 -7.97
C GLY A 181 5.23 -10.28 -9.37
N ALA A 182 4.76 -11.39 -9.95
CA ALA A 182 5.00 -11.65 -11.37
C ALA A 182 4.55 -10.43 -12.18
N ASP A 183 5.34 -10.10 -13.19
CA ASP A 183 5.10 -8.98 -14.10
C ASP A 183 5.18 -7.59 -13.45
N ALA A 184 5.73 -7.48 -12.24
CA ALA A 184 6.04 -6.20 -11.59
C ALA A 184 7.55 -6.04 -11.30
N ARG A 185 8.34 -7.07 -11.64
CA ARG A 185 9.77 -7.14 -11.27
C ARG A 185 10.59 -6.20 -12.10
N ASP A 186 10.22 -5.98 -13.34
CA ASP A 186 10.87 -5.08 -14.27
C ASP A 186 10.60 -3.61 -13.94
N GLU A 187 9.42 -3.22 -13.43
CA GLU A 187 9.26 -1.88 -12.83
C GLU A 187 10.12 -1.73 -11.58
N MET A 188 10.13 -2.73 -10.70
CA MET A 188 10.99 -2.72 -9.51
C MET A 188 12.48 -2.58 -9.88
N ALA A 189 12.92 -3.28 -10.92
CA ALA A 189 14.28 -3.19 -11.43
C ALA A 189 14.57 -1.83 -12.08
N GLN A 190 13.63 -1.25 -12.84
CA GLN A 190 13.77 0.10 -13.39
C GLN A 190 13.83 1.18 -12.30
N ILE A 191 13.01 1.06 -11.25
CA ILE A 191 13.07 1.93 -10.07
C ILE A 191 14.45 1.79 -9.41
N ALA A 192 14.93 0.57 -9.18
CA ALA A 192 16.24 0.31 -8.60
C ALA A 192 17.37 0.90 -9.47
N GLN A 193 17.25 0.86 -10.79
CA GLN A 193 18.21 1.44 -11.72
C GLN A 193 18.30 2.97 -11.59
N ILE A 194 17.16 3.65 -11.46
CA ILE A 194 17.11 5.09 -11.20
C ILE A 194 17.71 5.39 -9.84
N TRP A 195 17.26 4.67 -8.81
CA TRP A 195 17.62 4.87 -7.41
C TRP A 195 19.10 4.61 -7.11
N ALA A 196 19.75 3.72 -7.86
CA ALA A 196 21.19 3.46 -7.73
C ALA A 196 22.04 4.73 -7.93
N THR A 197 21.52 5.73 -8.64
CA THR A 197 22.18 7.05 -8.78
C THR A 197 22.33 7.75 -7.43
N ALA A 198 21.28 7.81 -6.61
CA ALA A 198 21.34 8.42 -5.28
C ALA A 198 22.22 7.59 -4.32
N GLU A 199 22.14 6.26 -4.40
CA GLU A 199 22.99 5.36 -3.62
C GLU A 199 24.49 5.58 -3.89
N LYS A 200 24.84 5.93 -5.14
CA LYS A 200 26.21 6.29 -5.55
C LYS A 200 26.60 7.75 -5.30
N GLY A 201 25.73 8.54 -4.66
CA GLY A 201 26.01 9.94 -4.32
C GLY A 201 25.54 10.97 -5.36
N GLY A 202 24.79 10.53 -6.37
CA GLY A 202 24.12 11.42 -7.32
C GLY A 202 22.81 12.00 -6.77
N GLN A 203 22.04 12.65 -7.64
CA GLN A 203 20.69 13.15 -7.35
C GLN A 203 19.70 12.42 -8.26
N ILE A 204 18.51 12.14 -7.75
CA ILE A 204 17.41 11.52 -8.50
C ILE A 204 16.19 12.46 -8.47
N PRO A 205 15.16 12.20 -9.29
CA PRO A 205 13.93 12.98 -9.21
C PRO A 205 13.35 12.97 -7.80
N ALA A 206 13.05 14.17 -7.28
CA ALA A 206 12.54 14.32 -5.92
C ALA A 206 11.02 14.06 -5.83
N ARG A 207 10.35 13.83 -6.96
CA ARG A 207 8.90 13.66 -7.01
C ARG A 207 8.55 12.35 -7.70
N MET A 208 7.55 11.64 -7.19
CA MET A 208 7.16 10.32 -7.67
C MET A 208 5.65 10.26 -7.94
N VAL A 209 5.27 9.72 -9.09
CA VAL A 209 3.88 9.42 -9.44
C VAL A 209 3.74 7.90 -9.53
N LEU A 210 2.76 7.32 -8.82
CA LEU A 210 2.34 5.92 -9.00
C LEU A 210 0.99 5.91 -9.71
N SER A 211 0.91 5.30 -10.89
CA SER A 211 -0.26 5.36 -11.77
C SER A 211 -0.73 3.97 -12.19
N GLY A 212 -2.02 3.69 -11.98
CA GLY A 212 -2.64 2.40 -12.28
C GLY A 212 -3.91 2.16 -11.46
N HIS A 213 -4.38 0.92 -11.47
CA HIS A 213 -5.47 0.48 -10.59
C HIS A 213 -4.96 0.30 -9.17
N ASN A 214 -5.83 0.49 -8.17
CA ASN A 214 -5.49 0.37 -6.76
C ASN A 214 -6.74 0.08 -5.91
N VAL A 215 -6.57 -0.77 -4.89
CA VAL A 215 -7.57 -1.05 -3.83
C VAL A 215 -7.00 -0.85 -2.41
N GLY A 216 -5.75 -0.41 -2.30
CA GLY A 216 -5.01 -0.13 -1.07
C GLY A 216 -3.75 -0.97 -0.88
N SER A 217 -3.62 -2.12 -1.55
CA SER A 217 -2.48 -3.05 -1.38
C SER A 217 -1.29 -2.75 -2.32
N GLY A 218 -1.52 -2.04 -3.42
CA GLY A 218 -0.51 -1.75 -4.44
C GLY A 218 -1.13 -1.19 -5.71
N THR A 219 -0.29 -0.91 -6.70
CA THR A 219 -0.72 -0.37 -8.00
C THR A 219 -0.52 -1.43 -9.08
N TRP A 220 -1.50 -1.67 -9.95
CA TRP A 220 -1.39 -2.66 -11.05
C TRP A 220 -1.96 -2.15 -12.37
N GLY A 221 -1.70 -2.88 -13.45
CA GLY A 221 -2.24 -2.60 -14.78
C GLY A 221 -3.06 -3.74 -15.36
N ASP A 222 -3.80 -3.46 -16.44
CA ASP A 222 -4.66 -4.44 -17.13
C ASP A 222 -3.86 -5.57 -17.79
N HIS A 223 -2.64 -5.27 -18.23
CA HIS A 223 -1.72 -6.19 -18.93
C HIS A 223 -0.32 -6.14 -18.32
N ASN A 224 -0.25 -5.82 -17.03
CA ASN A 224 0.96 -5.67 -16.24
C ASN A 224 0.70 -6.31 -14.87
N GLY A 225 1.75 -6.67 -14.15
CA GLY A 225 1.68 -7.13 -12.79
C GLY A 225 1.26 -6.07 -11.79
N MET A 226 1.47 -6.40 -10.52
CA MET A 226 1.12 -5.55 -9.40
C MET A 226 2.37 -5.14 -8.62
N LEU A 227 2.64 -3.84 -8.63
CA LEU A 227 3.60 -3.21 -7.74
C LEU A 227 2.97 -3.10 -6.34
N LYS A 228 3.17 -4.13 -5.52
CA LYS A 228 2.74 -4.15 -4.13
C LYS A 228 3.53 -3.14 -3.30
N PHE A 229 2.84 -2.42 -2.42
CA PHE A 229 3.51 -1.43 -1.57
C PHE A 229 4.49 -2.05 -0.57
N ASP A 230 4.28 -3.29 -0.13
CA ASP A 230 5.25 -3.98 0.72
C ASP A 230 6.56 -4.28 -0.01
N ASP A 231 6.48 -4.64 -1.29
CA ASP A 231 7.67 -4.93 -2.09
C ASP A 231 8.43 -3.64 -2.42
N LEU A 232 7.70 -2.57 -2.79
CA LEU A 232 8.30 -1.23 -2.93
C LEU A 232 8.97 -0.76 -1.62
N GLY A 233 8.37 -1.07 -0.47
CA GLY A 233 8.95 -0.78 0.84
C GLY A 233 10.25 -1.54 1.09
N LYS A 234 10.32 -2.84 0.77
CA LYS A 234 11.57 -3.61 0.84
C LYS A 234 12.67 -3.02 -0.06
N LEU A 235 12.31 -2.53 -1.25
CA LEU A 235 13.27 -1.86 -2.12
C LEU A 235 13.71 -0.51 -1.53
N ALA A 236 12.81 0.26 -0.92
CA ALA A 236 13.14 1.52 -0.25
C ALA A 236 14.07 1.29 0.96
N GLU A 237 13.86 0.22 1.73
CA GLU A 237 14.77 -0.22 2.80
C GLU A 237 16.14 -0.63 2.25
N ALA A 238 16.16 -1.30 1.09
CA ALA A 238 17.39 -1.67 0.40
C ALA A 238 18.11 -0.45 -0.22
N MET A 239 17.40 0.65 -0.51
CA MET A 239 17.93 1.85 -1.18
C MET A 239 17.59 3.13 -0.40
N PRO A 240 18.14 3.29 0.82
CA PRO A 240 17.68 4.31 1.77
C PRO A 240 18.10 5.74 1.42
N ARG A 241 19.09 5.96 0.54
CA ARG A 241 19.41 7.30 0.04
C ARG A 241 18.42 7.73 -1.02
N ALA A 242 18.07 6.82 -1.93
CA ALA A 242 17.05 7.07 -2.92
C ALA A 242 15.68 7.29 -2.29
N ALA A 243 15.29 6.45 -1.33
CA ALA A 243 14.05 6.60 -0.57
C ALA A 243 13.94 7.99 0.11
N ARG A 244 15.03 8.48 0.70
CA ARG A 244 15.12 9.83 1.28
C ARG A 244 15.11 10.97 0.25
N SER A 245 15.34 10.67 -1.02
CA SER A 245 15.32 11.68 -2.09
C SER A 245 13.91 11.98 -2.57
N VAL A 246 12.93 11.10 -2.31
CA VAL A 246 11.53 11.33 -2.67
C VAL A 246 10.86 12.23 -1.63
N GLU A 247 10.43 13.40 -2.08
CA GLU A 247 9.80 14.45 -1.28
C GLU A 247 8.31 14.61 -1.59
N ASP A 248 7.87 14.39 -2.84
CA ASP A 248 6.45 14.54 -3.20
C ASP A 248 5.91 13.29 -3.90
N LEU A 249 4.74 12.84 -3.46
CA LEU A 249 4.05 11.67 -4.02
C LEU A 249 2.71 12.06 -4.64
N HIS A 250 2.39 11.49 -5.80
CA HIS A 250 1.06 11.51 -6.39
C HIS A 250 0.61 10.09 -6.74
N LEU A 251 -0.50 9.65 -6.17
CA LEU A 251 -1.07 8.34 -6.43
C LEU A 251 -2.21 8.53 -7.42
N SER A 252 -1.97 8.41 -8.73
CA SER A 252 -2.99 8.41 -9.79
C SER A 252 -3.75 7.08 -9.80
N ALA A 253 -4.36 6.73 -8.66
CA ALA A 253 -4.89 5.40 -8.39
C ALA A 253 -6.00 5.45 -7.34
N CYS A 254 -7.06 4.65 -7.53
CA CYS A 254 -8.24 4.62 -6.66
C CYS A 254 -7.91 4.13 -5.24
N TYR A 255 -8.61 4.62 -4.22
CA TYR A 255 -8.53 4.14 -2.83
C TYR A 255 -7.10 4.12 -2.25
N SER A 256 -6.24 4.99 -2.77
CA SER A 256 -4.83 5.12 -2.39
C SER A 256 -4.61 5.99 -1.14
N GLY A 257 -5.67 6.65 -0.65
CA GLY A 257 -5.66 7.53 0.52
C GLY A 257 -6.08 6.84 1.81
N GLY A 258 -6.37 7.64 2.84
CA GLY A 258 -6.56 7.17 4.22
C GLY A 258 -5.28 7.19 5.04
N GLU A 259 -5.39 7.54 6.32
CA GLU A 259 -4.22 7.71 7.22
C GLU A 259 -3.28 6.50 7.25
N PRO A 260 -3.74 5.24 7.31
CA PRO A 260 -2.85 4.09 7.33
C PRO A 260 -1.96 3.99 6.08
N LEU A 261 -2.47 4.37 4.90
CA LEU A 261 -1.68 4.37 3.67
C LEU A 261 -0.73 5.56 3.61
N MET A 262 -1.17 6.74 4.07
CA MET A 262 -0.28 7.90 4.17
C MET A 262 0.92 7.61 5.07
N ASP A 263 0.70 6.93 6.21
CA ASP A 263 1.78 6.50 7.10
C ASP A 263 2.67 5.44 6.46
N LYS A 264 2.09 4.49 5.71
CA LYS A 264 2.87 3.51 4.94
C LYS A 264 3.78 4.19 3.92
N TYR A 265 3.27 5.17 3.16
CA TYR A 265 4.07 5.94 2.21
C TYR A 265 5.20 6.71 2.89
N ARG A 266 4.93 7.35 4.05
CA ARG A 266 5.95 8.07 4.82
C ARG A 266 6.99 7.13 5.44
N GLY A 267 6.60 5.90 5.77
CA GLY A 267 7.53 4.84 6.17
C GLY A 267 8.50 4.46 5.05
N MET A 268 8.00 4.37 3.81
CA MET A 268 8.83 4.13 2.63
C MET A 268 9.68 5.36 2.24
N PHE A 269 9.13 6.56 2.40
CA PHE A 269 9.72 7.82 1.96
C PHE A 269 9.82 8.81 3.15
N PRO A 270 10.85 8.67 4.00
CA PRO A 270 10.93 9.39 5.28
C PRO A 270 11.08 10.92 5.15
N ASN A 271 11.45 11.41 3.97
CA ASN A 271 11.56 12.85 3.67
C ASN A 271 10.35 13.39 2.89
N ALA A 272 9.27 12.61 2.75
CA ALA A 272 8.06 13.06 2.11
C ALA A 272 7.53 14.34 2.78
N LYS A 273 7.29 15.36 1.95
CA LYS A 273 6.70 16.66 2.28
C LYS A 273 5.23 16.70 1.93
N THR A 274 4.85 16.13 0.78
CA THR A 274 3.46 16.09 0.33
C THR A 274 3.07 14.76 -0.31
N ILE A 275 1.81 14.38 -0.16
CA ILE A 275 1.22 13.19 -0.77
C ILE A 275 -0.17 13.56 -1.28
N TRP A 276 -0.44 13.31 -2.56
CA TRP A 276 -1.76 13.41 -3.17
C TRP A 276 -2.32 12.01 -3.44
N ALA A 277 -3.50 11.70 -2.92
CA ALA A 277 -4.14 10.39 -3.08
C ALA A 277 -5.69 10.51 -3.12
N TYR A 278 -6.39 9.38 -3.04
CA TYR A 278 -7.85 9.34 -3.11
C TYR A 278 -8.46 8.41 -2.05
N THR A 279 -9.44 8.90 -1.28
CA THR A 279 -10.24 8.04 -0.37
C THR A 279 -11.17 7.11 -1.14
N GLY A 280 -11.58 7.52 -2.34
CA GLY A 280 -12.45 6.76 -3.25
C GLY A 280 -11.85 6.58 -4.64
N SER A 281 -12.70 6.55 -5.66
CA SER A 281 -12.26 6.45 -7.07
C SER A 281 -11.43 7.66 -7.50
N ALA A 282 -10.32 7.41 -8.19
CA ALA A 282 -9.52 8.41 -8.90
C ALA A 282 -10.06 8.60 -10.34
N PRO A 283 -9.81 9.75 -10.99
CA PRO A 283 -10.07 9.88 -12.42
C PRO A 283 -9.03 9.08 -13.23
N GLY A 284 -9.45 8.48 -14.34
CA GLY A 284 -8.51 7.83 -15.28
C GLY A 284 -7.70 8.84 -16.08
N SER A 285 -6.58 8.40 -16.67
CA SER A 285 -5.60 9.22 -17.38
C SER A 285 -6.22 10.16 -18.43
N TYR A 286 -7.15 9.65 -19.25
CA TYR A 286 -7.85 10.44 -20.29
C TYR A 286 -9.08 11.19 -19.80
N SER A 287 -9.48 10.99 -18.55
CA SER A 287 -10.77 11.45 -18.03
C SER A 287 -10.67 12.50 -16.93
N GLY A 288 -9.46 12.76 -16.40
CA GLY A 288 -9.23 13.81 -15.42
C GLY A 288 -7.90 13.76 -14.66
N ALA A 289 -7.12 12.67 -14.74
CA ALA A 289 -5.87 12.57 -13.97
C ALA A 289 -4.85 13.67 -14.31
N THR A 290 -4.73 14.05 -15.59
CA THR A 290 -3.85 15.15 -16.03
C THR A 290 -4.22 16.50 -15.40
N ALA A 291 -5.50 16.73 -15.10
CA ALA A 291 -5.95 17.93 -14.39
C ALA A 291 -5.41 17.94 -12.95
N HIS A 292 -5.51 16.80 -12.25
CA HIS A 292 -4.98 16.67 -10.88
C HIS A 292 -3.45 16.73 -10.86
N LEU A 293 -2.77 16.05 -11.79
CA LEU A 293 -1.32 16.10 -11.93
C LEU A 293 -0.80 17.52 -12.20
N SER A 294 -1.53 18.33 -13.00
CA SER A 294 -1.16 19.74 -13.23
C SER A 294 -1.19 20.57 -11.95
N ARG A 295 -2.21 20.35 -11.13
CA ARG A 295 -2.41 21.10 -9.89
C ARG A 295 -1.42 20.65 -8.83
N TRP A 296 -1.20 19.35 -8.69
CA TRP A 296 -0.14 18.79 -7.86
C TRP A 296 1.24 19.32 -8.29
N ASP A 297 1.62 19.22 -9.57
CA ASP A 297 2.91 19.74 -10.06
C ASP A 297 3.10 21.22 -9.71
N THR A 298 2.09 22.05 -9.90
CA THR A 298 2.16 23.48 -9.55
C THR A 298 2.28 23.68 -8.03
N ALA A 299 1.55 22.89 -7.26
CA ALA A 299 1.47 23.01 -5.81
C ALA A 299 2.70 22.47 -5.08
N THR A 300 3.49 21.58 -5.67
CA THR A 300 4.61 20.92 -4.98
C THR A 300 6.00 21.37 -5.43
N ARG A 301 6.12 22.07 -6.57
CA ARG A 301 7.42 22.59 -7.06
C ARG A 301 8.22 23.32 -5.98
N GLY A 302 9.53 23.07 -5.97
CA GLY A 302 10.49 23.67 -5.04
C GLY A 302 10.55 22.90 -3.72
N THR A 303 10.45 23.61 -2.60
CA THR A 303 10.58 23.05 -1.25
C THR A 303 9.30 23.19 -0.43
N LYS A 304 8.14 23.13 -1.09
CA LYS A 304 6.84 23.35 -0.44
C LYS A 304 6.49 22.19 0.49
N GLU A 305 5.92 22.51 1.64
CA GLU A 305 5.54 21.53 2.67
C GLU A 305 4.03 21.49 2.95
N ALA A 306 3.24 22.26 2.19
CA ALA A 306 1.79 22.34 2.27
C ALA A 306 1.13 21.77 1.02
N LEU A 307 0.01 21.08 1.22
CA LEU A 307 -0.89 20.65 0.17
C LEU A 307 -2.31 20.65 0.72
N THR A 308 -3.27 21.12 -0.06
CA THR A 308 -4.68 21.20 0.36
C THR A 308 -5.58 20.48 -0.64
N LYS A 309 -6.69 19.90 -0.17
CA LYS A 309 -7.61 19.16 -1.05
C LYS A 309 -8.42 20.08 -1.96
N GLU A 310 -8.58 21.35 -1.60
CA GLU A 310 -9.31 22.37 -2.36
C GLU A 310 -8.67 22.62 -3.72
N LEU A 311 -7.39 22.26 -3.87
CA LEU A 311 -6.74 22.20 -5.18
C LEU A 311 -7.51 21.30 -6.16
N ALA A 312 -8.25 20.30 -5.71
CA ALA A 312 -9.08 19.46 -6.57
C ALA A 312 -10.51 20.00 -6.78
N ALA A 313 -10.84 21.19 -6.28
CA ALA A 313 -12.18 21.74 -6.45
C ALA A 313 -12.51 21.93 -7.94
N GLY A 314 -13.71 21.50 -8.33
CA GLY A 314 -14.25 21.63 -9.68
C GLY A 314 -13.68 20.65 -10.71
N THR A 315 -12.85 19.68 -10.31
CA THR A 315 -12.34 18.63 -11.21
C THR A 315 -13.11 17.32 -11.04
N ARG A 316 -13.07 16.46 -12.08
CA ARG A 316 -13.68 15.14 -12.02
C ARG A 316 -13.03 14.31 -10.92
N LYS A 317 -13.84 13.77 -10.00
CA LYS A 317 -13.39 13.02 -8.81
C LYS A 317 -12.60 13.86 -7.80
N GLY A 318 -12.67 15.19 -7.88
CA GLY A 318 -12.01 16.08 -6.92
C GLY A 318 -12.55 15.93 -5.49
N GLU A 319 -13.81 15.51 -5.35
CA GLU A 319 -14.45 15.21 -4.06
C GLU A 319 -13.77 14.05 -3.31
N ASN A 320 -13.12 13.13 -4.03
CA ASN A 320 -12.43 11.97 -3.45
C ASN A 320 -10.97 12.24 -3.11
N VAL A 321 -10.44 13.43 -3.41
CA VAL A 321 -9.02 13.74 -3.15
C VAL A 321 -8.78 13.85 -1.66
N ALA A 322 -7.74 13.16 -1.21
CA ALA A 322 -7.17 13.27 0.11
C ALA A 322 -5.68 13.55 -0.01
N VAL A 323 -5.18 14.40 0.88
CA VAL A 323 -3.78 14.82 0.88
C VAL A 323 -3.15 14.57 2.23
N TRP A 324 -1.85 14.36 2.24
CA TRP A 324 -1.03 14.53 3.42
C TRP A 324 0.03 15.58 3.14
N SER A 325 0.32 16.44 4.11
CA SER A 325 1.44 17.36 4.02
C SER A 325 2.15 17.49 5.36
N LYS A 326 3.43 17.84 5.35
CA LYS A 326 4.21 18.04 6.57
C LYS A 326 3.65 19.19 7.41
N GLU A 327 3.11 20.23 6.77
CA GLU A 327 2.52 21.38 7.45
C GLU A 327 1.17 21.06 8.12
N HIS A 328 0.29 20.31 7.44
CA HIS A 328 -1.11 20.15 7.90
C HIS A 328 -1.49 18.72 8.30
N GLY A 329 -0.61 17.75 8.11
CA GLY A 329 -0.94 16.34 8.29
C GLY A 329 -1.93 15.84 7.21
N TYR A 330 -2.75 14.86 7.58
CA TYR A 330 -3.74 14.26 6.68
C TYR A 330 -5.03 15.11 6.60
N LEU A 331 -5.50 15.36 5.38
CA LEU A 331 -6.70 16.11 5.07
C LEU A 331 -7.50 15.41 3.96
N ASP A 332 -8.71 14.95 4.27
CA ASP A 332 -9.71 14.46 3.30
C ASP A 332 -11.03 15.23 3.35
N GLY A 333 -11.08 16.30 4.14
CA GLY A 333 -12.17 17.28 4.17
C GLY A 333 -13.19 17.10 5.29
N SER A 334 -13.05 16.10 6.17
CA SER A 334 -13.85 15.98 7.40
C SER A 334 -13.09 15.17 8.45
N ALA A 335 -13.45 15.32 9.72
CA ALA A 335 -13.00 14.35 10.72
C ALA A 335 -13.58 12.97 10.36
N PRO A 336 -12.83 11.87 10.54
CA PRO A 336 -13.39 10.54 10.31
C PRO A 336 -14.61 10.35 11.21
N ALA A 337 -15.68 9.77 10.65
CA ALA A 337 -16.84 9.37 11.44
C ALA A 337 -16.40 8.38 12.53
N PRO A 338 -17.07 8.33 13.70
CA PRO A 338 -16.69 7.41 14.77
C PRO A 338 -16.54 5.97 14.27
N LEU A 339 -15.50 5.26 14.72
CA LEU A 339 -15.20 3.90 14.28
C LEU A 339 -16.42 2.96 14.38
N ALA A 340 -17.24 3.12 15.43
CA ALA A 340 -18.47 2.36 15.62
C ALA A 340 -19.49 2.59 14.47
N GLU A 341 -19.68 3.83 14.03
CA GLU A 341 -20.60 4.15 12.94
C GLU A 341 -20.14 3.52 11.61
N VAL A 342 -18.83 3.58 11.34
CA VAL A 342 -18.26 2.97 10.12
C VAL A 342 -18.37 1.44 10.17
N ARG A 343 -18.17 0.81 11.34
CA ARG A 343 -18.41 -0.63 11.54
C ARG A 343 -19.88 -1.00 11.35
N ASP A 344 -20.80 -0.17 11.85
CA ASP A 344 -22.23 -0.42 11.70
C ASP A 344 -22.66 -0.34 10.24
N ALA A 345 -22.08 0.57 9.44
CA ALA A 345 -22.33 0.63 8.00
C ALA A 345 -21.93 -0.66 7.27
N VAL A 346 -20.71 -1.17 7.54
CA VAL A 346 -20.25 -2.46 6.99
C VAL A 346 -21.17 -3.60 7.41
N THR A 347 -21.57 -3.63 8.69
CA THR A 347 -22.47 -4.65 9.24
C THR A 347 -23.84 -4.63 8.57
N ARG A 348 -24.45 -3.44 8.37
CA ARG A 348 -25.73 -3.31 7.66
C ARG A 348 -25.64 -3.78 6.20
N GLY A 349 -24.50 -3.59 5.55
CA GLY A 349 -24.27 -4.05 4.18
C GLY A 349 -24.04 -5.56 4.03
N GLN A 350 -23.96 -6.33 5.12
CA GLN A 350 -23.65 -7.76 5.06
C GLN A 350 -24.68 -8.55 4.25
N ALA A 351 -25.98 -8.29 4.46
CA ALA A 351 -27.05 -8.96 3.70
C ALA A 351 -26.99 -8.63 2.20
N THR A 352 -26.59 -7.39 1.85
CA THR A 352 -26.31 -7.00 0.47
C THR A 352 -25.19 -7.87 -0.09
N PHE A 353 -24.03 -7.91 0.56
CA PHE A 353 -22.92 -8.77 0.12
C PHE A 353 -23.37 -10.21 -0.11
N ASP A 354 -24.07 -10.82 0.86
CA ASP A 354 -24.45 -12.23 0.80
C ASP A 354 -25.39 -12.53 -0.37
N SER A 355 -26.29 -11.61 -0.69
CA SER A 355 -27.20 -11.70 -1.84
C SER A 355 -26.46 -11.67 -3.18
N PHE A 356 -25.45 -10.81 -3.34
CA PHE A 356 -24.62 -10.82 -4.55
C PHE A 356 -23.66 -12.01 -4.58
N ASN A 357 -23.08 -12.38 -3.44
CA ASN A 357 -22.11 -13.47 -3.34
C ASN A 357 -22.71 -14.83 -3.71
N SER A 358 -23.95 -15.09 -3.26
CA SER A 358 -24.74 -16.26 -3.62
C SER A 358 -25.26 -16.25 -5.07
N GLY A 359 -25.14 -15.12 -5.77
CA GLY A 359 -25.70 -14.93 -7.11
C GLY A 359 -27.20 -14.66 -7.15
N ALA A 360 -27.87 -14.51 -5.99
CA ALA A 360 -29.28 -14.16 -5.92
C ALA A 360 -29.56 -12.77 -6.53
N THR A 361 -28.62 -11.85 -6.38
CA THR A 361 -28.65 -10.54 -7.05
C THR A 361 -27.53 -10.41 -8.06
N LYS A 362 -27.84 -9.86 -9.24
CA LYS A 362 -26.86 -9.60 -10.31
C LYS A 362 -26.28 -8.20 -10.19
N VAL A 363 -24.97 -8.08 -10.41
CA VAL A 363 -24.32 -6.76 -10.56
C VAL A 363 -24.72 -6.18 -11.92
N VAL A 364 -25.39 -5.03 -11.89
CA VAL A 364 -25.80 -4.30 -13.10
C VAL A 364 -24.71 -3.32 -13.54
N ASP A 365 -24.13 -2.60 -12.59
CA ASP A 365 -23.01 -1.68 -12.82
C ASP A 365 -21.96 -1.89 -11.73
N SER A 366 -20.73 -2.15 -12.16
CA SER A 366 -19.57 -2.27 -11.26
C SER A 366 -19.24 -0.97 -10.51
N GLN A 367 -19.63 0.20 -11.04
CA GLN A 367 -19.22 1.52 -10.53
C GLN A 367 -20.24 2.16 -9.59
N THR A 368 -21.46 1.62 -9.50
CA THR A 368 -22.56 2.18 -8.72
C THR A 368 -23.40 1.07 -8.08
N GLY A 369 -24.38 1.46 -7.25
CA GLY A 369 -25.33 0.53 -6.64
C GLY A 369 -24.88 -0.10 -5.32
N PRO A 370 -25.72 -0.96 -4.73
CA PRO A 370 -25.62 -1.33 -3.32
C PRO A 370 -24.36 -2.16 -2.99
N LEU A 371 -23.89 -3.00 -3.92
CA LEU A 371 -22.64 -3.73 -3.71
C LEU A 371 -21.40 -2.80 -3.76
N ARG A 372 -21.44 -1.75 -4.59
CA ARG A 372 -20.38 -0.73 -4.64
C ARG A 372 -20.40 0.15 -3.40
N GLU A 373 -21.58 0.48 -2.87
CA GLU A 373 -21.72 1.16 -1.59
C GLU A 373 -21.13 0.34 -0.45
N HIS A 374 -21.47 -0.96 -0.37
CA HIS A 374 -20.87 -1.86 0.62
C HIS A 374 -19.34 -1.93 0.47
N TYR A 375 -18.82 -2.02 -0.76
CA TYR A 375 -17.39 -1.97 -1.01
C TYR A 375 -16.76 -0.67 -0.48
N ASN A 376 -17.39 0.47 -0.70
CA ASN A 376 -16.91 1.77 -0.21
C ASN A 376 -16.95 1.85 1.32
N ASP A 377 -17.93 1.25 1.98
CA ASP A 377 -18.00 1.19 3.45
C ASP A 377 -16.87 0.33 4.02
N VAL A 378 -16.56 -0.82 3.40
CA VAL A 378 -15.40 -1.65 3.77
C VAL A 378 -14.09 -0.88 3.58
N GLN A 379 -13.94 -0.15 2.47
CA GLN A 379 -12.77 0.69 2.22
C GLN A 379 -12.64 1.80 3.26
N ARG A 380 -13.74 2.48 3.62
CA ARG A 380 -13.74 3.51 4.66
C ARG A 380 -13.32 2.95 6.00
N LEU A 381 -13.78 1.74 6.35
CA LEU A 381 -13.37 1.07 7.58
C LEU A 381 -11.88 0.74 7.57
N LEU A 382 -11.36 0.17 6.47
CA LEU A 382 -9.93 -0.12 6.30
C LEU A 382 -9.04 1.14 6.40
N GLN A 383 -9.54 2.27 5.89
CA GLN A 383 -8.85 3.55 5.92
C GLN A 383 -8.99 4.27 7.28
N HIS A 384 -9.84 3.79 8.19
CA HIS A 384 -10.07 4.45 9.48
C HIS A 384 -8.81 4.38 10.36
N PRO A 385 -8.35 5.52 10.94
CA PRO A 385 -7.10 5.57 11.70
C PRO A 385 -7.14 4.75 13.00
N GLU A 386 -8.32 4.57 13.59
CA GLU A 386 -8.50 3.80 14.83
C GLU A 386 -8.82 2.31 14.61
N LEU A 387 -8.86 1.82 13.35
CA LEU A 387 -9.12 0.41 13.08
C LEU A 387 -7.97 -0.47 13.62
N PRO A 388 -8.25 -1.43 14.53
CA PRO A 388 -7.23 -2.33 15.08
C PRO A 388 -6.58 -3.22 14.01
N ALA A 389 -5.27 -3.46 14.15
CA ALA A 389 -4.50 -4.24 13.18
C ALA A 389 -5.03 -5.69 13.00
N ASN A 390 -5.53 -6.31 14.06
CA ASN A 390 -6.06 -7.68 14.03
C ASN A 390 -7.40 -7.81 13.26
N GLU A 391 -8.11 -6.71 12.99
CA GLU A 391 -9.34 -6.72 12.19
C GLU A 391 -9.08 -6.56 10.69
N ARG A 392 -7.89 -6.06 10.30
CA ARG A 392 -7.58 -5.66 8.92
C ARG A 392 -7.64 -6.83 7.94
N ALA A 393 -7.04 -7.96 8.28
CA ALA A 393 -6.94 -9.10 7.37
C ALA A 393 -8.32 -9.63 6.92
N ALA A 394 -9.30 -9.69 7.84
CA ALA A 394 -10.66 -10.12 7.51
C ALA A 394 -11.39 -9.09 6.62
N LEU A 395 -11.17 -7.80 6.89
CA LEU A 395 -11.74 -6.71 6.09
C LEU A 395 -11.10 -6.60 4.71
N GLU A 396 -9.80 -6.88 4.58
CA GLU A 396 -9.11 -6.98 3.29
C GLU A 396 -9.67 -8.14 2.47
N ALA A 397 -9.86 -9.33 3.07
CA ALA A 397 -10.52 -10.44 2.39
C ALA A 397 -11.96 -10.11 1.97
N ARG A 398 -12.70 -9.35 2.78
CA ARG A 398 -14.03 -8.84 2.42
C ARG A 398 -13.96 -7.86 1.25
N ARG A 399 -13.05 -6.88 1.29
CA ARG A 399 -12.81 -5.93 0.18
C ARG A 399 -12.51 -6.68 -1.11
N ASP A 400 -11.61 -7.64 -1.04
CA ASP A 400 -11.08 -8.41 -2.16
C ASP A 400 -12.15 -9.28 -2.81
N SER A 401 -12.95 -9.98 -2.02
CA SER A 401 -14.09 -10.75 -2.54
C SER A 401 -15.19 -9.83 -3.10
N THR A 402 -15.48 -8.71 -2.45
CA THR A 402 -16.52 -7.76 -2.89
C THR A 402 -16.17 -7.13 -4.24
N ILE A 403 -14.91 -6.73 -4.46
CA ILE A 403 -14.51 -6.17 -5.75
C ILE A 403 -14.54 -7.23 -6.85
N ARG A 404 -14.15 -8.47 -6.57
CA ARG A 404 -14.27 -9.58 -7.54
C ARG A 404 -15.73 -9.87 -7.89
N LEU A 405 -16.66 -9.72 -6.95
CA LEU A 405 -18.10 -9.81 -7.24
C LEU A 405 -18.58 -8.69 -8.16
N LEU A 406 -18.17 -7.44 -7.90
CA LEU A 406 -18.50 -6.28 -8.73
C LEU A 406 -18.07 -6.45 -10.20
N TYR A 407 -16.99 -7.19 -10.43
CA TYR A 407 -16.43 -7.44 -11.75
C TYR A 407 -16.58 -8.89 -12.23
N PHE A 408 -17.41 -9.69 -11.55
CA PHE A 408 -17.50 -11.14 -11.79
C PHE A 408 -17.74 -11.47 -13.26
N THR A 409 -18.79 -10.89 -13.84
CA THR A 409 -19.18 -11.11 -15.23
C THR A 409 -18.38 -10.28 -16.23
N LYS A 410 -17.78 -9.17 -15.77
CA LYS A 410 -17.08 -8.23 -16.64
C LYS A 410 -15.68 -8.72 -17.00
N THR A 411 -14.94 -9.26 -16.03
CA THR A 411 -13.53 -9.63 -16.21
C THR A 411 -13.18 -10.93 -15.50
N VAL A 412 -13.60 -11.13 -14.24
CA VAL A 412 -13.13 -12.25 -13.40
C VAL A 412 -13.45 -13.63 -14.01
N ALA A 413 -14.70 -13.88 -14.38
CA ALA A 413 -15.10 -15.18 -14.93
C ALA A 413 -14.43 -15.47 -16.28
N GLY A 414 -14.26 -14.42 -17.11
CA GLY A 414 -13.56 -14.52 -18.39
C GLY A 414 -12.08 -14.82 -18.21
N ASN A 415 -11.40 -14.11 -17.31
CA ASN A 415 -9.98 -14.32 -17.01
C ASN A 415 -9.75 -15.70 -16.37
N PHE A 416 -10.66 -16.16 -15.51
CA PHE A 416 -10.64 -17.52 -14.98
C PHE A 416 -10.73 -18.57 -16.09
N GLN A 417 -11.70 -18.41 -16.99
CA GLN A 417 -11.86 -19.33 -18.12
C GLN A 417 -10.60 -19.34 -18.99
N ASN A 418 -10.05 -18.17 -19.32
CA ASN A 418 -8.86 -18.07 -20.16
C ASN A 418 -7.64 -18.74 -19.50
N ALA A 419 -7.45 -18.52 -18.19
CA ALA A 419 -6.30 -19.07 -17.46
C ALA A 419 -6.40 -20.58 -17.23
N TYR A 420 -7.61 -21.13 -17.07
CA TYR A 420 -7.82 -22.49 -16.60
C TYR A 420 -8.66 -23.37 -17.53
N ALA A 421 -8.92 -22.98 -18.78
CA ALA A 421 -9.76 -23.73 -19.72
C ALA A 421 -9.34 -25.20 -19.86
N GLY A 422 -8.04 -25.48 -19.91
CA GLY A 422 -7.50 -26.84 -20.00
C GLY A 422 -7.83 -27.68 -18.77
N GLN A 423 -7.61 -27.12 -17.57
CA GLN A 423 -7.95 -27.77 -16.30
C GLN A 423 -9.46 -27.96 -16.15
N VAL A 424 -10.26 -26.96 -16.54
CA VAL A 424 -11.74 -27.03 -16.54
C VAL A 424 -12.19 -28.19 -17.42
N LYS A 425 -11.73 -28.23 -18.68
CA LYS A 425 -12.07 -29.31 -19.61
C LYS A 425 -11.71 -30.69 -19.06
N ALA A 426 -10.44 -30.87 -18.69
CA ALA A 426 -9.94 -32.16 -18.19
C ALA A 426 -10.67 -32.62 -16.92
N GLY A 427 -10.95 -31.72 -15.99
CA GLY A 427 -11.63 -32.04 -14.74
C GLY A 427 -13.08 -32.48 -14.96
N PHE A 428 -13.87 -31.72 -15.72
CA PHE A 428 -15.27 -32.06 -16.00
C PHE A 428 -15.39 -33.36 -16.83
N GLU A 429 -14.60 -33.50 -17.90
CA GLU A 429 -14.63 -34.70 -18.75
C GLU A 429 -14.20 -35.96 -17.98
N SER A 430 -13.27 -35.85 -17.03
CA SER A 430 -12.86 -36.98 -16.18
C SER A 430 -13.98 -37.50 -15.27
N LEU A 431 -15.05 -36.73 -15.06
CA LEU A 431 -16.26 -37.12 -14.34
C LEU A 431 -17.43 -37.45 -15.27
N GLY A 432 -17.20 -37.53 -16.59
CA GLY A 432 -18.24 -37.73 -17.59
C GLY A 432 -19.21 -36.54 -17.70
N MET A 433 -18.76 -35.33 -17.35
CA MET A 433 -19.54 -34.10 -17.44
C MET A 433 -19.09 -33.26 -18.63
N THR A 434 -20.02 -32.52 -19.23
CA THR A 434 -19.68 -31.48 -20.21
C THR A 434 -19.04 -30.29 -19.50
N ALA A 435 -17.87 -29.87 -19.96
CA ALA A 435 -17.19 -28.70 -19.41
C ALA A 435 -17.99 -27.41 -19.71
N PRO A 436 -18.31 -26.58 -18.70
CA PRO A 436 -18.96 -25.29 -18.92
C PRO A 436 -17.97 -24.25 -19.44
N ASP A 437 -18.49 -23.23 -20.13
CA ASP A 437 -17.76 -21.98 -20.36
C ASP A 437 -18.13 -20.96 -19.29
N PHE A 438 -17.32 -20.85 -18.23
CA PHE A 438 -17.58 -19.95 -17.12
C PHE A 438 -17.65 -18.48 -17.52
N LYS A 439 -17.02 -18.07 -18.63
CA LYS A 439 -17.08 -16.70 -19.14
C LYS A 439 -18.51 -16.25 -19.45
N SER A 440 -19.35 -17.19 -19.90
CA SER A 440 -20.74 -16.94 -20.29
C SER A 440 -21.73 -17.06 -19.12
N LEU A 441 -21.31 -17.60 -17.98
CA LEU A 441 -22.20 -17.93 -16.89
C LEU A 441 -22.46 -16.73 -15.98
N SER A 442 -23.70 -16.61 -15.51
CA SER A 442 -23.97 -15.76 -14.36
C SER A 442 -23.31 -16.35 -13.11
N ARG A 443 -23.19 -15.53 -12.07
CA ARG A 443 -22.68 -15.97 -10.76
C ARG A 443 -23.45 -17.18 -10.22
N ALA A 444 -24.78 -17.15 -10.30
CA ALA A 444 -25.64 -18.23 -9.84
C ALA A 444 -25.41 -19.53 -10.64
N ASP A 445 -25.33 -19.42 -11.97
CA ASP A 445 -25.11 -20.58 -12.84
C ASP A 445 -23.72 -21.20 -12.64
N ALA A 446 -22.70 -20.35 -12.45
CA ALA A 446 -21.35 -20.80 -12.12
C ALA A 446 -21.34 -21.59 -10.79
N LEU A 447 -22.01 -21.07 -9.75
CA LEU A 447 -22.15 -21.76 -8.46
C LEU A 447 -22.88 -23.10 -8.58
N ALA A 448 -23.96 -23.14 -9.36
CA ALA A 448 -24.68 -24.38 -9.62
C ALA A 448 -23.78 -25.44 -10.30
N LYS A 449 -22.97 -25.03 -11.29
CA LYS A 449 -22.02 -25.94 -11.94
C LYS A 449 -20.92 -26.44 -11.02
N ILE A 450 -20.45 -25.60 -10.10
CA ILE A 450 -19.48 -26.01 -9.08
C ILE A 450 -20.09 -27.04 -8.13
N ALA A 451 -21.33 -26.84 -7.69
CA ALA A 451 -22.03 -27.79 -6.81
C ALA A 451 -22.31 -29.14 -7.50
N GLU A 452 -22.72 -29.12 -8.78
CA GLU A 452 -22.85 -30.33 -9.62
C GLU A 452 -21.51 -31.10 -9.70
N PHE A 453 -20.41 -30.38 -9.94
CA PHE A 453 -19.07 -30.94 -10.02
C PHE A 453 -18.63 -31.58 -8.69
N GLU A 454 -18.82 -30.89 -7.57
CA GLU A 454 -18.52 -31.40 -6.22
C GLU A 454 -19.28 -32.70 -5.92
N THR A 455 -20.58 -32.73 -6.24
CA THR A 455 -21.44 -33.91 -6.04
C THR A 455 -20.99 -35.11 -6.86
N LYS A 456 -20.59 -34.88 -8.11
CA LYS A 456 -20.07 -35.94 -8.99
C LYS A 456 -18.71 -36.45 -8.50
N LEU A 457 -17.81 -35.55 -8.10
CA LEU A 457 -16.51 -35.93 -7.57
C LEU A 457 -16.60 -36.68 -6.24
N SER A 458 -17.52 -36.29 -5.34
CA SER A 458 -17.72 -36.99 -4.07
C SER A 458 -18.20 -38.44 -4.26
N SER A 459 -18.93 -38.70 -5.34
CA SER A 459 -19.50 -40.00 -5.69
C SER A 459 -18.55 -40.88 -6.52
N ALA A 460 -17.46 -40.32 -7.06
CA ALA A 460 -16.52 -41.04 -7.92
C ALA A 460 -15.56 -41.93 -7.11
N ASN A 461 -15.35 -43.17 -7.57
CA ASN A 461 -14.38 -44.09 -6.98
C ASN A 461 -13.66 -44.92 -8.08
N PRO A 462 -12.33 -44.79 -8.25
CA PRO A 462 -11.47 -43.81 -7.59
C PRO A 462 -11.78 -42.39 -8.06
N LYS A 463 -11.45 -41.38 -7.23
CA LYS A 463 -11.60 -39.97 -7.60
C LYS A 463 -10.58 -39.60 -8.69
N PRO A 464 -10.99 -39.09 -9.86
CA PRO A 464 -10.05 -38.72 -10.92
C PRO A 464 -9.08 -37.62 -10.48
N ALA A 465 -7.79 -37.76 -10.81
CA ALA A 465 -6.76 -36.79 -10.43
C ALA A 465 -6.99 -35.40 -11.07
N ALA A 466 -7.46 -35.36 -12.32
CA ALA A 466 -7.80 -34.11 -13.01
C ALA A 466 -8.92 -33.36 -12.28
N ALA A 467 -9.96 -34.06 -11.85
CA ALA A 467 -11.05 -33.46 -11.09
C ALA A 467 -10.60 -32.94 -9.71
N GLN A 468 -9.72 -33.68 -9.01
CA GLN A 468 -9.14 -33.24 -7.74
C GLN A 468 -8.27 -31.98 -7.91
N THR A 469 -7.56 -31.87 -9.03
CA THR A 469 -6.74 -30.69 -9.36
C THR A 469 -7.60 -29.47 -9.69
N LEU A 470 -8.73 -29.68 -10.39
CA LEU A 470 -9.66 -28.60 -10.74
C LEU A 470 -10.46 -28.09 -9.53
N LEU A 471 -10.81 -28.97 -8.59
CA LEU A 471 -11.66 -28.62 -7.45
C LEU A 471 -11.27 -27.31 -6.72
N PRO A 472 -10.02 -27.10 -6.27
CA PRO A 472 -9.65 -25.85 -5.61
C PRO A 472 -9.74 -24.62 -6.53
N LEU A 473 -9.54 -24.76 -7.84
CA LEU A 473 -9.71 -23.63 -8.78
C LEU A 473 -11.19 -23.20 -8.83
N LEU A 474 -12.10 -24.16 -8.85
CA LEU A 474 -13.53 -23.89 -8.83
C LEU A 474 -14.00 -23.32 -7.48
N THR A 475 -13.61 -23.97 -6.39
CA THR A 475 -14.11 -23.63 -5.06
C THR A 475 -13.44 -22.40 -4.49
N GLU A 476 -12.11 -22.36 -4.41
CA GLU A 476 -11.39 -21.19 -3.90
C GLU A 476 -11.41 -20.03 -4.89
N GLY A 477 -11.38 -20.33 -6.19
CA GLY A 477 -11.36 -19.33 -7.25
C GLY A 477 -12.73 -18.77 -7.54
N LEU A 478 -13.60 -19.51 -8.24
CA LEU A 478 -14.88 -18.97 -8.66
C LEU A 478 -15.89 -18.85 -7.53
N ARG A 479 -16.00 -19.82 -6.61
CA ARG A 479 -16.97 -19.76 -5.50
C ARG A 479 -16.54 -18.80 -4.39
N ASP A 480 -15.34 -18.94 -3.84
CA ASP A 480 -14.93 -18.15 -2.67
C ASP A 480 -14.25 -16.83 -3.06
N LEU A 481 -13.88 -16.66 -4.33
CA LEU A 481 -13.22 -15.46 -4.85
C LEU A 481 -11.94 -15.09 -4.11
N LYS A 482 -11.16 -16.10 -3.70
CA LYS A 482 -9.91 -15.91 -2.97
C LYS A 482 -8.86 -15.28 -3.88
N ALA A 483 -8.13 -14.31 -3.33
CA ALA A 483 -7.04 -13.61 -4.02
C ALA A 483 -5.93 -14.56 -4.52
N SER A 484 -5.72 -15.69 -3.83
CA SER A 484 -4.75 -16.72 -4.23
C SER A 484 -5.05 -17.42 -5.55
N ARG A 485 -6.29 -17.35 -6.04
CA ARG A 485 -6.74 -17.98 -7.30
C ARG A 485 -7.22 -16.98 -8.33
N ILE A 486 -7.82 -15.89 -7.86
CA ILE A 486 -8.31 -14.76 -8.65
C ILE A 486 -7.46 -13.56 -8.24
N PRO A 487 -6.33 -13.25 -8.89
CA PRO A 487 -5.48 -12.11 -8.51
C PRO A 487 -6.21 -10.77 -8.71
N GLU A 488 -5.78 -9.70 -8.02
CA GLU A 488 -6.38 -8.36 -8.20
C GLU A 488 -6.26 -7.84 -9.64
N THR A 489 -5.25 -8.28 -10.39
CA THR A 489 -5.06 -7.93 -11.80
C THR A 489 -6.18 -8.40 -12.72
N TRP A 490 -7.11 -9.23 -12.23
CA TRP A 490 -8.27 -9.67 -13.01
C TRP A 490 -9.50 -8.78 -12.84
N VAL A 491 -9.42 -7.70 -12.06
CA VAL A 491 -10.55 -6.90 -11.59
C VAL A 491 -10.58 -5.52 -12.24
#